data_AF-A0A1D2R9Q4-F1
#
_entry.id   AF-A0A1D2R9Q4-F1
#
_cell.length_a   1.000
_cell.length_b   1.000
_cell.length_c   1.000
_cell.angle_alpha   90.00
_cell.angle_beta   90.00
_cell.angle_gamma   90.00
#
_symmetry.space_group_name_H-M   'P 1'
#
loop_
_entity.id
_entity.type
_entity.pdbx_description
1 polymer ?
#
loop_
_entity_poly.entity_id
_entity_poly.type
_entity_poly.pdbx_seq_one_letter_code
_entity_poly.pdbx_strand_id
1 'polypeptide(L)' 'MKLINVKVPESARIRMERALSLFRQGNISTRNAAKIAGVPLREFIICASAHGIKPGFDEKMIEEETA' A
#
# COMPACT_ATOMS: atom_id res chain seq x y z
N MET A 1 7.24 -13.32 -30.70
CA MET A 1 7.35 -13.28 -29.23
C MET A 1 6.04 -12.74 -28.68
N LYS A 2 5.23 -13.57 -27.97
CA LYS A 2 4.02 -13.07 -27.30
C LYS A 2 4.45 -12.43 -25.99
N LEU A 3 4.36 -11.11 -25.89
CA LEU A 3 4.40 -10.44 -24.60
C LEU A 3 3.17 -10.92 -23.83
N ILE A 4 3.40 -11.75 -22.83
CA ILE A 4 2.45 -12.01 -21.75
C ILE A 4 2.24 -10.66 -21.07
N ASN A 5 1.25 -9.92 -21.57
CA ASN A 5 0.75 -8.71 -20.97
C ASN A 5 0.08 -9.14 -19.67
N VAL A 6 0.86 -9.21 -18.59
CA VAL A 6 0.34 -9.32 -17.24
C VAL A 6 -0.44 -8.03 -17.02
N LYS A 7 -1.72 -8.06 -17.42
CA LYS A 7 -2.67 -6.98 -17.20
C LYS A 7 -2.84 -6.94 -15.70
N VAL A 8 -1.95 -6.22 -15.01
CA VAL A 8 -2.18 -5.77 -13.65
C VAL A 8 -3.55 -5.13 -13.72
N PRO A 9 -4.59 -5.72 -13.10
CA PRO A 9 -5.93 -5.28 -13.34
C PRO A 9 -5.97 -3.80 -12.98
N GLU A 10 -6.49 -2.97 -13.88
CA GLU A 10 -6.53 -1.51 -13.74
C GLU A 10 -7.02 -1.09 -12.34
N SER A 11 -7.91 -1.90 -11.76
CA SER A 11 -8.42 -1.80 -10.40
C SER A 11 -7.37 -1.89 -9.27
N ALA A 12 -6.28 -2.65 -9.42
CA ALA A 12 -5.22 -2.74 -8.42
C ALA A 12 -4.36 -1.47 -8.37
N ARG A 13 -4.01 -0.91 -9.54
CA ARG A 13 -3.28 0.36 -9.62
C ARG A 13 -4.12 1.51 -9.06
N ILE A 14 -5.39 1.59 -9.46
CA ILE A 14 -6.34 2.61 -8.95
C ILE A 14 -6.49 2.50 -7.42
N ARG A 15 -6.60 1.28 -6.88
CA ARG A 15 -6.70 1.06 -5.43
C ARG A 15 -5.44 1.49 -4.69
N MET A 16 -4.26 1.20 -5.25
CA MET A 16 -2.98 1.62 -4.67
C MET A 16 -2.85 3.15 -4.66
N GLU A 17 -3.12 3.82 -5.78
CA GLU A 17 -3.04 5.29 -5.86
C GLU A 17 -4.04 5.97 -4.92
N ARG A 18 -5.26 5.41 -4.81
CA ARG A 18 -6.27 5.90 -3.86
C ARG A 18 -5.82 5.73 -2.41
N ALA A 19 -5.28 4.56 -2.06
CA ALA A 19 -4.76 4.28 -0.73
C ALA A 19 -3.60 5.21 -0.37
N LEU A 20 -2.66 5.41 -1.28
CA LEU A 20 -1.52 6.33 -1.11
C LEU A 20 -1.99 7.78 -0.95
N SER A 21 -2.98 8.22 -1.73
CA SER A 21 -3.53 9.57 -1.65
C SER A 21 -4.22 9.82 -0.30
N LEU A 22 -5.05 8.87 0.15
CA LEU A 22 -5.72 8.95 1.45
C LEU A 22 -4.72 8.90 2.61
N PHE A 23 -3.68 8.07 2.50
CA PHE A 23 -2.63 7.95 3.50
C PHE A 23 -1.80 9.23 3.60
N ARG A 24 -1.41 9.82 2.46
CA ARG A 24 -0.66 11.09 2.40
C ARG A 24 -1.42 12.26 3.02
N GLN A 25 -2.74 12.27 2.90
CA GLN A 25 -3.59 13.31 3.50
C GLN A 25 -3.73 13.15 5.03
N GLY A 26 -3.19 12.08 5.63
CA GLY A 26 -3.35 11.79 7.06
C GLY A 26 -4.75 11.33 7.44
N ASN A 27 -5.61 11.02 6.46
CA ASN A 27 -7.02 10.66 6.68
C ASN A 27 -7.19 9.23 7.21
N ILE A 28 -6.23 8.36 6.98
CA ILE A 28 -6.31 6.93 7.35
C ILE A 28 -4.97 6.41 7.89
N SER A 29 -5.05 5.38 8.74
CA SER A 29 -3.88 4.64 9.20
C SER A 29 -3.26 3.79 8.09
N THR A 30 -1.97 3.45 8.23
CA THR A 30 -1.22 2.61 7.27
C THR A 30 -1.90 1.25 7.04
N ARG A 31 -2.46 0.65 8.09
CA ARG A 31 -3.22 -0.61 8.01
C ARG A 31 -4.49 -0.47 7.17
N ASN A 32 -5.24 0.61 7.35
CA ASN A 32 -6.43 0.86 6.54
C ASN A 32 -6.07 1.15 5.08
N ALA A 33 -4.95 1.84 4.84
CA ALA A 33 -4.46 2.08 3.49
C ALA A 33 -4.06 0.78 2.78
N ALA A 34 -3.38 -0.14 3.47
CA ALA A 34 -3.05 -1.47 2.94
C ALA A 34 -4.30 -2.28 2.59
N LYS A 35 -5.34 -2.25 3.44
CA LYS A 35 -6.64 -2.90 3.16
C LYS A 35 -7.33 -2.33 1.92
N ILE A 36 -7.30 -1.00 1.72
CA ILE A 36 -7.86 -0.35 0.53
C ILE A 36 -7.08 -0.72 -0.73
N ALA A 37 -5.75 -0.76 -0.63
CA ALA A 37 -4.87 -1.21 -1.70
C ALA A 37 -5.03 -2.70 -2.01
N GLY A 38 -5.52 -3.49 -1.04
CA GLY A 38 -5.68 -4.94 -1.15
C GLY A 38 -4.34 -5.67 -1.14
N VAL A 39 -3.35 -5.12 -0.46
CA VAL A 39 -1.99 -5.67 -0.33
C VAL A 39 -1.62 -5.84 1.16
N PRO A 40 -0.66 -6.72 1.49
CA PRO A 40 -0.11 -6.81 2.84
C PRO A 40 0.44 -5.46 3.32
N LEU A 41 0.37 -5.22 4.63
CA LEU A 41 0.87 -3.98 5.23
C LEU A 41 2.31 -3.69 4.81
N ARG A 42 3.21 -4.67 4.91
CA ARG A 42 4.61 -4.54 4.50
C ARG A 42 4.79 -4.11 3.04
N GLU A 43 3.95 -4.61 2.13
CA GLU A 43 4.02 -4.25 0.72
C GLU A 43 3.56 -2.80 0.49
N PHE A 44 2.46 -2.40 1.14
CA PHE A 44 1.98 -1.02 1.10
C PHE A 44 3.04 -0.02 1.62
N ILE A 45 3.73 -0.39 2.70
CA ILE A 45 4.80 0.39 3.31
C ILE A 45 5.95 0.65 2.33
N ILE A 46 6.39 -0.39 1.63
CA ILE A 46 7.46 -0.31 0.62
C ILE A 46 7.00 0.61 -0.52
N CYS A 47 5.77 0.44 -1.00
CA CYS A 47 5.19 1.33 -2.02
C CYS A 47 5.11 2.78 -1.55
N ALA A 48 4.60 3.04 -0.34
CA ALA A 48 4.50 4.39 0.22
C ALA A 48 5.87 5.07 0.34
N SER A 49 6.87 4.32 0.78
CA SER A 49 8.27 4.78 0.87
C SER A 49 8.85 5.10 -0.50
N ALA A 50 8.60 4.25 -1.51
CA ALA A 50 9.02 4.50 -2.89
C ALA A 50 8.33 5.74 -3.51
N HIS A 51 7.13 6.10 -3.03
CA HIS A 51 6.43 7.32 -3.40
C HIS A 51 6.80 8.55 -2.55
N GLY A 52 7.86 8.45 -1.74
CA GLY A 52 8.37 9.55 -0.92
C GLY A 52 7.49 9.91 0.28
N ILE A 53 6.49 9.08 0.58
CA ILE A 53 5.72 9.19 1.81
C ILE A 53 6.52 8.48 2.88
N LYS A 54 7.04 9.21 3.87
CA LYS A 54 7.58 8.62 5.11
C LYS A 54 6.39 8.23 5.97
N PRO A 55 5.99 6.95 6.00
CA PRO A 55 4.93 6.52 6.89
C PRO A 55 5.51 6.65 8.31
N GLY A 56 4.76 7.26 9.23
CA GLY A 56 5.15 7.25 10.64
C GLY A 56 5.12 5.80 11.12
N PHE A 57 6.28 5.15 11.13
CA PHE A 57 6.41 3.78 11.61
C PHE A 57 6.80 3.77 13.08
N ASP A 58 5.98 3.09 13.85
CA ASP A 58 6.40 2.42 15.08
C ASP A 58 6.58 0.95 14.68
N GLU A 59 7.77 0.36 14.84
CA GLU A 59 8.06 -1.05 14.48
C GLU A 59 7.03 -2.03 15.07
N LYS A 60 6.37 -1.64 16.16
CA LYS A 60 5.25 -2.35 16.81
C LYS A 60 4.03 -2.60 15.92
N MET A 61 3.84 -1.83 14.84
CA MET A 61 2.71 -2.03 13.92
C MET A 61 2.85 -3.28 13.03
N ILE A 62 4.07 -3.81 12.86
CA ILE A 62 4.35 -4.96 11.98
C ILE A 62 4.17 -6.29 12.73
N GLU A 63 4.45 -6.31 14.04
CA GLU A 63 4.32 -7.51 14.88
C GLU A 63 2.86 -7.97 15.04
N GLU A 64 1.90 -7.04 14.97
CA GLU A 64 0.47 -7.33 15.16
C GLU A 64 -0.19 -8.01 13.94
N GLU A 65 0.52 -8.21 12.82
CA GLU A 65 0.05 -9.04 11.69
C GLU A 65 0.46 -10.52 11.85
N THR A 66 1.33 -10.83 12.82
CA THR A 66 1.85 -12.19 13.08
C THR A 66 1.39 -12.79 14.41
N ALA A 67 0.56 -12.08 15.19
CA ALA A 67 0.02 -12.53 16.47
C ALA A 67 -1.37 -13.16 16.33
#